data_AF-A0A2U0TAB5-F1
#
_entry.id   AF-A0A2U0TAB5-F1
#
_cell.length_a   1.000
_cell.length_b   1.000
_cell.length_c   1.000
_cell.angle_alpha   90.00
_cell.angle_beta   90.00
_cell.angle_gamma   90.00
#
_symmetry.space_group_name_H-M   'P 1'
#
loop_
_entity.id
_entity.type
_entity.pdbx_description
1 polymer ?
#
loop_
_entity_poly.entity_id
_entity_poly.type
_entity_poly.pdbx_seq_one_letter_code
_entity_poly.pdbx_strand_id
1 'polypeptide(L)' 'MKEKTEKKNITANLPAYLVEWLQSSAKKNYRSVTRELQRCLEESMRNDKANAQ' A
#
# COMPACT_ATOMS: atom_id res chain seq x y z
N MET A 1 -27.13 -2.08 -4.68
CA MET A 1 -26.20 -1.25 -5.49
C MET A 1 -24.87 -1.20 -4.74
N LYS A 2 -23.75 -1.62 -5.34
CA LYS A 2 -22.44 -1.46 -4.68
C LYS A 2 -22.12 0.03 -4.69
N GLU A 3 -22.05 0.66 -3.51
CA GLU A 3 -21.52 2.01 -3.37
C GLU A 3 -20.18 2.09 -4.11
N LYS A 4 -20.12 2.93 -5.15
CA LYS A 4 -18.85 3.32 -5.74
C LYS A 4 -18.19 4.25 -4.75
N THR A 5 -17.45 3.70 -3.79
CA THR A 5 -16.61 4.49 -2.91
C THR A 5 -15.62 5.24 -3.80
N GLU A 6 -15.76 6.56 -3.91
CA GLU A 6 -14.82 7.38 -4.66
C GLU A 6 -13.44 7.22 -4.02
N LYS A 7 -12.49 6.68 -4.80
CA LYS A 7 -11.11 6.54 -4.35
C LYS A 7 -10.47 7.93 -4.31
N LYS A 8 -10.36 8.49 -3.11
CA LYS A 8 -9.58 9.70 -2.88
C LYS A 8 -8.09 9.34 -2.95
N ASN A 9 -7.39 9.92 -3.92
CA ASN A 9 -5.93 9.81 -3.98
C ASN A 9 -5.34 10.73 -2.90
N ILE A 10 -4.55 10.14 -2.00
CA ILE A 10 -3.82 10.84 -0.94
C ILE A 10 -2.32 10.69 -1.18
N THR A 11 -1.57 11.75 -0.92
CA THR A 11 -0.11 11.72 -1.00
C THR A 11 0.47 11.22 0.31
N ALA A 12 1.32 10.20 0.26
CA ALA A 12 2.09 9.73 1.40
C ALA A 12 3.50 10.32 1.35
N ASN A 13 3.90 11.02 2.41
CA ASN A 13 5.28 11.49 2.57
C ASN A 13 6.10 10.38 3.23
N LEU A 14 6.90 9.68 2.43
CA LEU A 14 7.75 8.58 2.88
C LEU A 14 9.23 8.98 2.84
N PRO A 15 10.06 8.50 3.77
CA PRO A 15 11.52 8.56 3.66
C PRO A 15 12.01 7.99 2.32
N ALA A 16 13.07 8.61 1.76
CA ALA A 16 13.60 8.25 0.44
C ALA A 16 13.93 6.75 0.32
N TYR A 17 14.56 6.15 1.34
CA TYR A 17 14.91 4.74 1.34
C TYR A 17 13.68 3.81 1.22
N LEU A 18 12.53 4.20 1.77
CA LEU A 18 11.29 3.44 1.63
C LEU A 18 10.68 3.59 0.23
N VAL A 19 10.82 4.76 -0.38
CA VAL A 19 10.38 4.99 -1.77
C VAL A 19 11.19 4.14 -2.74
N GLU A 20 12.51 4.10 -2.59
CA GLU A 20 13.41 3.28 -3.41
C GLU A 20 13.13 1.78 -3.27
N TRP A 21 12.95 1.32 -2.02
CA TRP A 21 12.54 -0.05 -1.74
C TRP A 21 11.20 -0.38 -2.39
N LEU A 22 10.21 0.52 -2.28
CA LEU A 22 8.87 0.33 -2.82
C LEU A 22 8.89 0.27 -4.36
N GLN A 23 9.66 1.14 -5.01
CA GLN A 23 9.87 1.10 -6.47
C GLN A 23 10.49 -0.23 -6.91
N SER A 24 11.49 -0.71 -6.18
CA SER A 24 12.13 -2.00 -6.43
C SER A 24 11.17 -3.18 -6.24
N SER A 25 10.35 -3.17 -5.17
CA SER A 25 9.33 -4.19 -4.92
C SER A 25 8.25 -4.18 -6.01
N ALA A 26 7.77 -3.01 -6.38
CA ALA A 26 6.74 -2.85 -7.42
C ALA A 26 7.22 -3.40 -8.77
N LYS A 27 8.48 -3.13 -9.14
CA LYS A 27 9.11 -3.69 -10.36
C LYS A 27 9.18 -5.22 -10.33
N LYS A 28 9.64 -5.80 -9.21
CA LYS A 28 9.72 -7.27 -9.05
C LYS A 28 8.36 -7.96 -9.15
N ASN A 29 7.31 -7.29 -8.68
CA ASN A 29 5.96 -7.82 -8.65
C ASN A 29 5.09 -7.42 -9.86
N TYR A 30 5.66 -6.75 -10.88
CA TYR A 30 4.94 -6.25 -12.06
C TYR A 30 3.71 -5.38 -11.70
N ARG A 31 3.89 -4.47 -10.74
CA ARG A 31 2.83 -3.58 -10.22
C ARG A 31 3.22 -2.11 -10.32
N SER A 32 2.21 -1.24 -10.25
CA SER A 32 2.46 0.18 -10.01
C SER A 32 2.88 0.41 -8.55
N VAL A 33 3.69 1.44 -8.33
CA VAL A 33 4.15 1.85 -6.99
C VAL A 33 2.98 2.06 -6.03
N THR A 34 1.91 2.72 -6.48
CA THR A 34 0.69 2.94 -5.69
C THR A 34 0.01 1.63 -5.28
N ARG A 35 -0.09 0.66 -6.19
CA ARG A 35 -0.74 -0.63 -5.91
C ARG A 35 0.10 -1.48 -4.95
N GLU A 36 1.41 -1.40 -5.06
CA GLU A 36 2.30 -2.08 -4.13
C GLU A 36 2.26 -1.44 -2.74
N LEU A 37 2.21 -0.10 -2.65
CA LEU A 37 2.04 0.60 -1.37
C LEU A 37 0.73 0.21 -0.70
N GLN A 38 -0.36 0.21 -1.46
CA GLN A 38 -1.67 -0.20 -0.97
C GLN A 38 -1.62 -1.64 -0.41
N ARG A 39 -0.98 -2.58 -1.12
CA ARG A 39 -0.81 -3.96 -0.66
C ARG A 39 -0.07 -4.03 0.68
N CYS A 40 1.03 -3.31 0.83
CA CYS A 40 1.82 -3.28 2.06
C CYS A 40 1.00 -2.73 3.25
N LEU A 41 0.22 -1.68 3.02
CA LEU A 41 -0.67 -1.11 4.04
C LEU A 41 -1.78 -2.10 4.44
N GLU A 42 -2.45 -2.71 3.46
CA GLU A 42 -3.49 -3.72 3.72
C GLU A 42 -2.93 -4.93 4.48
N GLU A 43 -1.71 -5.35 4.16
CA GLU A 43 -1.02 -6.45 4.85
C GLU A 43 -0.69 -6.09 6.30
N SER A 44 -0.15 -4.88 6.54
CA SER A 44 0.14 -4.38 7.89
C SER A 44 -1.13 -4.29 8.73
N MET A 45 -2.20 -3.71 8.19
CA MET A 45 -3.50 -3.62 8.87
C MET A 45 -4.13 -4.98 9.19
N ARG A 46 -3.92 -6.00 8.34
CA ARG A 46 -4.38 -7.37 8.63
C ARG A 46 -3.59 -7.97 9.79
N ASN A 47 -2.28 -7.76 9.82
CA ASN A 47 -1.41 -8.28 10.88
C ASN A 47 -1.71 -7.59 12.23
N ASP A 48 -1.94 -6.28 12.22
CA ASP A 48 -2.32 -5.53 13.43
C ASP A 48 -3.64 -6.03 14.01
N LYS A 49 -4.63 -6.34 13.17
CA LYS A 49 -5.89 -6.94 13.59
C LYS A 49 -5.71 -8.33 14.19
N ALA A 50 -4.84 -9.15 13.61
CA ALA A 50 -4.56 -10.50 14.11
C ALA A 50 -3.83 -10.49 15.46
N ASN A 51 -2.98 -9.48 15.70
CA ASN A 51 -2.24 -9.32 16.96
C ASN A 51 -3.05 -8.64 18.07
N ALA A 52 -4.21 -8.07 17.76
CA ALA A 52 -5.09 -7.41 18.71
C ALA A 52 -6.17 -8.35 19.31
N GLN A 53 -6.23 -9.62 18.87
CA GLN A 53 -7.09 -10.68 19.41
C GLN A 53 -6.31 -11.61 20.33
#